data_AF-L1PKG7-F1
#
_entry.id   AF-L1PKG7-F1
#
_cell.length_a   1.000
_cell.length_b   1.000
_cell.length_c   1.000
_cell.angle_alpha   90.00
_cell.angle_beta   90.00
_cell.angle_gamma   90.00
#
_symmetry.space_group_name_H-M   'P 1'
#
loop_
_entity.id
_entity.type
_entity.pdbx_description
1 polymer ?
#
loop_
_entity_poly.entity_id
_entity_poly.type
_entity_poly.pdbx_seq_one_letter_code
_entity_poly.pdbx_strand_id
1 'polypeptide(L)'
;MKIECNFLIIYTMKRIFKFSFLTVCLSIAFISCSKDKNQNSLQDLQNKSMTYKEFFETVSEQSVDFVPDEKVLLVSYKLNKDDNTITFLSSIIAESSWGVGFDVAGRYEDQKVSRKKDKYTVACSGAKGGDWTKGCNGDVSCGQLLYDCTEAGGCGTVCSTYMVYVPDVKTFYLSDDLHMLVDLKDEETLKQINEVIKP
;
A
#
# COMPACT_ATOMS: atom_id res chain seq x y z
N MET A 1 -24.12 -26.10 -5.82
CA MET A 1 -25.55 -25.99 -6.19
C MET A 1 -25.61 -25.28 -7.53
N LYS A 2 -26.05 -25.99 -8.59
CA LYS A 2 -26.20 -25.45 -9.96
C LYS A 2 -27.31 -24.41 -9.97
N ILE A 3 -27.09 -23.28 -10.64
CA ILE A 3 -28.18 -22.39 -11.04
C ILE A 3 -28.06 -22.22 -12.56
N GLU A 4 -29.08 -22.74 -13.23
CA GLU A 4 -29.31 -22.61 -14.67
C GLU A 4 -29.79 -21.18 -14.97
N CYS A 5 -29.16 -20.52 -15.95
CA CYS A 5 -29.66 -19.29 -16.54
C CYS A 5 -30.90 -19.61 -17.39
N ASN A 6 -32.08 -19.21 -16.93
CA ASN A 6 -33.25 -19.12 -17.81
C ASN A 6 -33.31 -17.74 -18.46
N PHE A 7 -33.11 -17.74 -19.77
CA PHE A 7 -33.22 -16.61 -20.67
C PHE A 7 -34.69 -16.52 -21.14
N LEU A 8 -35.39 -15.46 -20.77
CA LEU A 8 -36.69 -15.13 -21.36
C LEU A 8 -36.66 -13.68 -21.83
N ILE A 9 -36.53 -13.49 -23.15
CA ILE A 9 -36.78 -12.22 -23.84
C ILE A 9 -38.10 -12.38 -24.59
N ILE A 10 -38.79 -11.23 -24.81
CA ILE A 10 -39.86 -10.96 -25.80
C ILE A 10 -41.26 -11.20 -25.18
N TYR A 11 -42.22 -10.27 -25.07
CA TYR A 11 -42.56 -9.03 -25.78
C TYR A 11 -43.73 -8.33 -25.07
N THR A 12 -43.77 -6.99 -24.96
CA THR A 12 -44.95 -6.18 -25.35
C THR A 12 -44.65 -4.69 -25.36
N MET A 13 -44.72 -4.08 -26.55
CA MET A 13 -44.84 -2.63 -26.73
C MET A 13 -46.19 -2.12 -26.23
N LYS A 14 -46.23 -0.96 -25.56
CA LYS A 14 -47.09 0.21 -25.87
C LYS A 14 -47.17 1.20 -24.70
N ARG A 15 -46.51 2.36 -24.83
CA ARG A 15 -47.13 3.71 -24.76
C ARG A 15 -46.04 4.79 -24.58
N ILE A 16 -45.81 5.50 -25.67
CA ILE A 16 -45.73 6.96 -25.80
C ILE A 16 -45.87 7.70 -24.45
N PHE A 17 -44.82 8.37 -23.97
CA PHE A 17 -44.88 9.76 -23.56
C PHE A 17 -43.46 10.33 -23.38
N LYS A 18 -43.23 11.47 -24.03
CA LYS A 18 -42.03 12.28 -23.95
C LYS A 18 -41.75 12.66 -22.50
N PHE A 19 -40.61 12.23 -21.96
CA PHE A 19 -39.84 13.06 -21.04
C PHE A 19 -38.36 12.99 -21.44
N SER A 20 -37.89 14.17 -21.77
CA SER A 20 -36.59 14.50 -22.31
C SER A 20 -35.46 14.13 -21.35
N PHE A 21 -34.65 13.15 -21.72
CA PHE A 21 -33.17 13.23 -21.73
C PHE A 21 -32.44 13.72 -20.45
N LEU A 22 -32.90 13.40 -19.22
CA LEU A 22 -32.22 13.89 -18.00
C LEU A 22 -31.98 12.89 -16.86
N THR A 23 -32.07 11.58 -17.11
CA THR A 23 -31.90 10.55 -16.06
C THR A 23 -31.18 9.29 -16.55
N VAL A 24 -30.14 9.45 -17.40
CA VAL A 24 -29.30 8.33 -17.90
C VAL A 24 -27.79 8.59 -17.67
N CYS A 25 -27.42 9.52 -16.77
CA CYS A 25 -26.00 9.81 -16.47
C CYS A 25 -25.57 9.54 -15.02
N LEU A 26 -26.41 8.90 -14.19
CA LEU A 26 -26.09 8.66 -12.77
C LEU A 26 -25.93 7.18 -12.39
N SER A 27 -25.78 6.28 -13.36
CA SER A 27 -25.67 4.83 -13.11
C SER A 27 -24.35 4.20 -13.55
N ILE A 28 -23.31 5.00 -13.83
CA ILE A 28 -21.95 4.47 -14.06
C ILE A 28 -21.09 4.85 -12.85
N ALA A 29 -20.48 3.83 -12.26
CA ALA A 29 -19.57 3.83 -11.11
C ALA A 29 -20.20 3.65 -9.70
N PHE A 30 -21.07 2.65 -9.55
CA PHE A 30 -20.95 1.77 -8.38
C PHE A 30 -20.19 0.53 -8.82
N ILE A 31 -18.86 0.65 -8.91
CA ILE A 31 -17.98 -0.52 -8.82
C ILE A 31 -18.19 -1.01 -7.38
N SER A 32 -19.12 -1.94 -7.22
CA SER A 32 -19.23 -2.73 -6.00
C SER A 32 -17.97 -3.58 -5.94
N CYS A 33 -16.93 -3.10 -5.26
CA CYS A 33 -15.82 -3.93 -4.82
C CYS A 33 -16.40 -5.03 -3.93
N SER A 34 -16.71 -6.19 -4.50
CA SER A 34 -16.73 -7.40 -3.68
C SER A 34 -15.29 -7.65 -3.27
N LYS A 35 -14.98 -7.41 -1.99
CA LYS A 35 -13.74 -7.89 -1.37
C LYS A 35 -13.79 -9.41 -1.34
N ASP A 36 -13.37 -10.04 -2.44
CA ASP A 36 -12.79 -11.37 -2.34
C ASP A 36 -11.49 -11.21 -1.56
N LYS A 37 -11.46 -11.77 -0.35
CA LYS A 37 -10.28 -11.80 0.52
C LYS A 37 -9.23 -12.66 -0.15
N ASN A 38 -8.36 -12.02 -0.93
CA ASN A 38 -7.39 -12.71 -1.75
C ASN A 38 -5.99 -12.33 -1.28
N GLN A 39 -5.34 -13.24 -0.57
CA GLN A 39 -3.89 -13.21 -0.34
C GLN A 39 -3.11 -13.12 -1.67
N ASN A 40 -3.76 -13.43 -2.80
CA ASN A 40 -3.25 -13.24 -4.17
C ASN A 40 -3.24 -11.77 -4.64
N SER A 41 -3.88 -10.81 -3.97
CA SER A 41 -4.02 -9.46 -4.55
C SER A 41 -2.71 -8.67 -4.64
N LEU A 42 -1.72 -8.97 -3.79
CA LEU A 42 -0.37 -8.40 -3.88
C LEU A 42 0.50 -9.12 -4.90
N GLN A 43 0.26 -10.41 -5.15
CA GLN A 43 0.95 -11.14 -6.22
C GLN A 43 0.58 -10.57 -7.59
N ASP A 44 -0.68 -10.19 -7.79
CA ASP A 44 -1.16 -9.52 -9.02
C ASP A 44 -0.51 -8.15 -9.27
N LEU A 45 0.16 -7.58 -8.24
CA LEU A 45 0.88 -6.30 -8.35
C LEU A 45 2.36 -6.48 -8.67
N GLN A 46 2.87 -7.72 -8.71
CA GLN A 46 4.27 -7.99 -9.00
C GLN A 46 4.67 -7.39 -10.36
N ASN A 47 5.75 -6.61 -10.35
CA ASN A 47 6.28 -5.85 -11.49
C ASN A 47 5.32 -4.82 -12.10
N LYS A 48 4.22 -4.50 -11.42
CA LYS A 48 3.30 -3.45 -11.87
C LYS A 48 3.86 -2.08 -11.49
N SER A 49 4.06 -1.25 -12.50
CA SER A 49 4.33 0.18 -12.29
C SER A 49 3.02 0.95 -12.12
N MET A 50 3.01 1.86 -11.15
CA MET A 50 1.84 2.69 -10.84
C MET A 50 2.28 4.06 -10.31
N THR A 51 1.35 5.00 -10.26
CA THR A 51 1.61 6.31 -9.65
C THR A 51 1.86 6.17 -8.14
N TYR A 52 2.53 7.15 -7.52
CA TYR A 52 2.69 7.15 -6.05
C TYR A 52 1.35 7.04 -5.33
N LYS A 53 0.33 7.75 -5.80
CA LYS A 53 -0.99 7.71 -5.18
C LYS A 53 -1.58 6.30 -5.19
N GLU A 54 -1.60 5.67 -6.37
CA GLU A 54 -2.12 4.31 -6.52
C GLU A 54 -1.32 3.32 -5.68
N PHE A 55 0.00 3.50 -5.57
CA PHE A 55 0.84 2.64 -4.75
C PHE A 55 0.48 2.73 -3.27
N PHE A 56 0.46 3.93 -2.71
CA PHE A 56 0.13 4.15 -1.30
C PHE A 56 -1.28 3.67 -1.00
N GLU A 57 -2.24 3.96 -1.87
CA GLU A 57 -3.63 3.48 -1.77
C GLU A 57 -3.66 1.95 -1.75
N THR A 58 -3.05 1.31 -2.76
CA THR A 58 -3.07 -0.15 -2.91
C THR A 58 -2.41 -0.87 -1.75
N VAL A 59 -1.19 -0.46 -1.36
CA VAL A 59 -0.49 -1.06 -0.21
C VAL A 59 -1.30 -0.84 1.08
N SER A 60 -1.86 0.36 1.26
CA SER A 60 -2.63 0.67 2.47
C SER A 60 -3.95 -0.08 2.56
N GLU A 61 -4.68 -0.25 1.45
CA GLU A 61 -6.00 -0.87 1.43
C GLU A 61 -5.90 -2.38 1.52
N GLN A 62 -4.96 -2.99 0.81
CA GLN A 62 -4.81 -4.43 0.81
C GLN A 62 -4.32 -4.90 2.18
N SER A 63 -3.33 -4.22 2.78
CA SER A 63 -2.73 -4.64 4.06
C SER A 63 -3.71 -4.73 5.24
N VAL A 64 -4.75 -3.88 5.29
CA VAL A 64 -5.74 -3.87 6.39
C VAL A 64 -6.43 -5.23 6.57
N ASP A 65 -6.66 -5.96 5.48
CA ASP A 65 -7.50 -7.15 5.53
C ASP A 65 -6.73 -8.45 5.80
N PHE A 66 -5.40 -8.44 5.67
CA PHE A 66 -4.61 -9.68 5.69
C PHE A 66 -3.34 -9.62 6.55
N VAL A 67 -2.84 -8.44 6.96
CA VAL A 67 -1.71 -8.38 7.89
C VAL A 67 -2.23 -8.72 9.28
N PRO A 68 -1.76 -9.82 9.90
CA PRO A 68 -2.18 -10.18 11.26
C PRO A 68 -1.77 -9.09 12.25
N ASP A 69 -2.52 -8.98 13.35
CA ASP A 69 -2.15 -8.16 14.49
C ASP A 69 -0.69 -8.45 14.89
N GLU A 70 0.05 -7.39 15.24
CA GLU A 70 1.48 -7.43 15.64
C GLU A 70 2.49 -7.74 14.51
N LYS A 71 2.03 -8.05 13.29
CA LYS A 71 2.89 -8.24 12.12
C LYS A 71 2.91 -7.02 11.21
N VAL A 72 3.83 -7.03 10.24
CA VAL A 72 4.00 -5.95 9.27
C VAL A 72 4.12 -6.47 7.85
N LEU A 73 3.73 -5.62 6.90
CA LEU A 73 3.94 -5.87 5.48
C LEU A 73 5.27 -5.25 5.05
N LEU A 74 6.26 -6.10 4.76
CA LEU A 74 7.51 -5.69 4.11
C LEU A 74 7.29 -5.67 2.60
N VAL A 75 7.53 -4.53 1.98
CA VAL A 75 7.36 -4.29 0.54
C VAL A 75 8.70 -4.00 -0.10
N SER A 76 9.02 -4.73 -1.17
CA SER A 76 10.11 -4.45 -2.10
C SER A 76 9.57 -3.64 -3.28
N TYR A 77 10.23 -2.54 -3.63
CA TYR A 77 9.80 -1.65 -4.69
C TYR A 77 10.97 -1.00 -5.41
N LYS A 78 10.69 -0.42 -6.59
CA LYS A 78 11.64 0.39 -7.35
C LYS A 78 11.03 1.75 -7.67
N LEU A 79 11.76 2.82 -7.39
CA LEU A 79 11.38 4.17 -7.82
C LEU A 79 11.83 4.41 -9.27
N ASN A 80 10.91 4.86 -10.12
CA ASN A 80 11.20 5.29 -11.48
C ASN A 80 11.17 6.81 -11.52
N LYS A 81 12.35 7.42 -11.59
CA LYS A 81 12.54 8.88 -11.51
C LYS A 81 12.05 9.60 -12.76
N ASP A 82 12.18 8.95 -13.92
CA ASP A 82 11.92 9.59 -15.22
C ASP A 82 10.43 9.84 -15.45
N ASP A 83 9.55 9.02 -14.86
CA ASP A 83 8.10 9.09 -15.06
C ASP A 83 7.30 9.29 -13.75
N ASN A 84 7.99 9.50 -12.61
CA ASN A 84 7.38 9.66 -11.28
C ASN A 84 6.47 8.48 -10.88
N THR A 85 6.89 7.27 -11.25
CA THR A 85 6.18 6.04 -10.88
C THR A 85 6.97 5.21 -9.87
N ILE A 86 6.28 4.23 -9.31
CA ILE A 86 6.84 3.23 -8.42
C ILE A 86 6.40 1.86 -8.92
N THR A 87 7.37 0.97 -9.06
CA THR A 87 7.13 -0.43 -9.41
C THR A 87 7.12 -1.27 -8.14
N PHE A 88 6.00 -1.94 -7.90
CA PHE A 88 5.92 -2.95 -6.84
C PHE A 88 6.65 -4.21 -7.30
N LEU A 89 7.59 -4.72 -6.52
CA LEU A 89 8.40 -5.89 -6.89
C LEU A 89 7.88 -7.15 -6.18
N SER A 90 7.74 -7.08 -4.86
CA SER A 90 7.27 -8.19 -4.04
C SER A 90 6.92 -7.73 -2.63
N SER A 91 6.30 -8.60 -1.85
CA SER A 91 6.03 -8.34 -0.43
C SER A 91 5.96 -9.63 0.37
N ILE A 92 6.27 -9.53 1.66
CA ILE A 92 6.11 -10.61 2.63
C ILE A 92 5.49 -10.07 3.92
N ILE A 93 4.89 -10.95 4.71
CA ILE A 93 4.45 -10.64 6.08
C ILE A 93 5.56 -11.08 7.02
N ALA A 94 6.00 -10.18 7.90
CA ALA A 94 7.09 -10.44 8.83
C ALA A 94 6.77 -9.87 10.21
N GLU A 95 7.51 -10.33 11.22
CA GLU A 95 7.54 -9.68 12.52
C GLU A 95 8.23 -8.32 12.41
N SER A 96 7.68 -7.31 13.09
CA SER A 96 8.31 -5.98 13.10
C SER A 96 9.61 -5.98 13.88
N SER A 97 10.52 -5.07 13.53
CA SER A 97 11.67 -4.79 14.39
C SER A 97 11.21 -4.17 15.71
N TRP A 98 12.04 -4.29 16.75
CA TRP A 98 11.76 -3.63 18.03
C TRP A 98 11.62 -2.11 17.91
N GLY A 99 12.40 -1.48 17.01
CA GLY A 99 12.33 -0.05 16.73
C GLY A 99 11.00 0.37 16.11
N VAL A 100 10.51 -0.39 15.12
CA VAL A 100 9.20 -0.16 14.51
C VAL A 100 8.08 -0.38 15.55
N GLY A 101 8.13 -1.48 16.30
CA GLY A 101 7.13 -1.78 17.33
C GLY A 101 7.04 -0.68 18.40
N PHE A 102 8.16 -0.14 18.86
CA PHE A 102 8.19 0.94 19.84
C PHE A 102 7.62 2.25 19.28
N ASP A 103 7.98 2.63 18.06
CA ASP A 103 7.46 3.86 17.42
C ASP A 103 5.95 3.76 17.14
N VAL A 104 5.46 2.59 16.74
CA VAL A 104 4.01 2.33 16.56
C VAL A 104 3.26 2.56 17.87
N ALA A 105 3.75 2.03 19.00
CA ALA A 105 3.11 2.22 20.31
C ALA A 105 3.04 3.70 20.70
N GLY A 106 4.11 4.46 20.47
CA GLY A 106 4.12 5.91 20.71
C GLY A 106 3.11 6.65 19.83
N ARG A 107 3.07 6.33 18.53
CA ARG A 107 2.15 6.96 17.57
C ARG A 107 0.68 6.65 17.83
N TYR A 108 0.37 5.46 18.32
CA TYR A 108 -1.00 5.09 18.64
C TYR A 108 -1.60 6.04 19.69
N GLU A 109 -0.81 6.42 20.69
CA GLU A 109 -1.23 7.41 21.68
C GLU A 109 -1.33 8.82 21.08
N ASP A 110 -0.37 9.24 20.24
CA ASP A 110 -0.43 10.54 19.56
C ASP A 110 -1.66 10.70 18.65
N GLN A 111 -2.05 9.63 17.95
CA GLN A 111 -3.22 9.64 17.05
C GLN A 111 -4.55 9.77 17.79
N LYS A 112 -4.66 9.24 19.02
CA LYS A 112 -5.85 9.44 19.86
C LYS A 112 -6.04 10.90 20.24
N VAL A 113 -4.95 11.67 20.33
CA VAL A 113 -4.95 13.05 20.83
C VAL A 113 -4.90 14.08 19.68
N SER A 114 -4.34 13.72 18.53
CA SER A 114 -4.07 14.63 17.42
C SER A 114 -5.01 14.48 16.23
N ARG A 115 -5.57 15.59 15.74
CA ARG A 115 -6.29 15.65 14.45
C ARG A 115 -5.32 15.86 13.29
N LYS A 116 -4.41 14.90 13.05
CA LYS A 116 -3.54 14.95 11.87
C LYS A 116 -4.39 14.92 10.60
N LYS A 117 -4.08 15.83 9.67
CA LYS A 117 -4.78 15.95 8.37
C LYS A 117 -4.17 15.07 7.29
N ASP A 118 -2.93 14.64 7.48
CA ASP A 118 -2.20 13.86 6.49
C ASP A 118 -2.77 12.44 6.39
N LYS A 119 -2.93 11.95 5.16
CA LYS A 119 -3.46 10.60 4.89
C LYS A 119 -2.49 9.51 5.35
N TYR A 120 -1.20 9.74 5.17
CA TYR A 120 -0.12 8.82 5.48
C TYR A 120 1.01 9.54 6.21
N THR A 121 1.84 8.77 6.90
CA THR A 121 3.11 9.23 7.45
C THR A 121 4.26 8.41 6.86
N VAL A 122 5.38 9.06 6.59
CA VAL A 122 6.64 8.43 6.20
C VAL A 122 7.66 8.67 7.31
N ALA A 123 8.18 7.58 7.88
CA ALA A 123 9.27 7.57 8.82
C ALA A 123 10.52 7.03 8.12
N CYS A 124 11.60 7.80 8.15
CA CYS A 124 12.85 7.44 7.50
C CYS A 124 13.97 7.41 8.54
N SER A 125 14.66 6.28 8.60
CA SER A 125 15.86 6.09 9.41
C SER A 125 17.09 6.02 8.52
N GLY A 126 18.21 6.60 8.97
CA GLY A 126 19.46 6.55 8.20
C GLY A 126 19.57 7.56 7.05
N ALA A 127 18.68 8.57 6.99
CA ALA A 127 18.82 9.66 6.01
C ALA A 127 19.98 10.62 6.34
N LYS A 128 20.51 11.27 5.30
CA LYS A 128 21.48 12.36 5.41
C LYS A 128 20.85 13.53 6.14
N GLY A 129 21.30 13.75 7.38
CA GLY A 129 20.71 14.71 8.31
C GLY A 129 20.03 14.07 9.53
N GLY A 130 20.04 12.74 9.62
CA GLY A 130 19.45 11.97 10.70
C GLY A 130 18.02 11.53 10.42
N ASP A 131 17.45 10.80 11.38
CA ASP A 131 16.13 10.22 11.27
C ASP A 131 15.05 11.31 11.26
N TRP A 132 14.00 11.10 10.46
CA TRP A 132 12.89 12.05 10.36
C TRP A 132 11.55 11.37 10.13
N THR A 133 10.48 12.10 10.45
CA THR A 133 9.10 11.69 10.22
C THR A 133 8.32 12.84 9.61
N LYS A 134 7.63 12.61 8.49
CA LYS A 134 6.84 13.62 7.78
C LYS A 134 5.52 13.05 7.27
N GLY A 135 4.46 13.84 7.30
CA GLY A 135 3.14 13.48 6.75
C GLY A 135 3.04 13.75 5.26
N CYS A 136 2.17 13.00 4.57
CA CYS A 136 1.87 13.19 3.14
C CYS A 136 0.49 12.60 2.76
N ASN A 137 -0.02 12.89 1.55
CA ASN A 137 -1.39 12.56 1.13
C ASN A 137 -1.52 11.50 0.03
N GLY A 138 -0.46 10.75 -0.22
CA GLY A 138 -0.36 9.66 -1.21
C GLY A 138 0.14 10.13 -2.57
N ASP A 139 -0.04 11.41 -2.89
CA ASP A 139 0.35 11.99 -4.18
C ASP A 139 1.87 12.22 -4.30
N VAL A 140 2.26 13.16 -5.17
CA VAL A 140 3.66 13.58 -5.38
C VAL A 140 4.36 13.92 -4.06
N SER A 141 3.65 14.39 -3.04
CA SER A 141 4.21 14.67 -1.71
C SER A 141 4.81 13.42 -1.06
N CYS A 142 4.16 12.26 -1.15
CA CYS A 142 4.72 11.03 -0.60
C CYS A 142 5.87 10.50 -1.46
N GLY A 143 5.76 10.61 -2.80
CA GLY A 143 6.85 10.24 -3.71
C GLY A 143 8.13 11.01 -3.43
N GLN A 144 8.02 12.32 -3.15
CA GLN A 144 9.15 13.15 -2.75
C GLN A 144 9.77 12.68 -1.43
N LEU A 145 8.97 12.29 -0.43
CA LEU A 145 9.49 11.76 0.83
C LEU A 145 10.23 10.43 0.65
N LEU A 146 9.72 9.55 -0.23
CA LEU A 146 10.44 8.31 -0.59
C LEU A 146 11.78 8.65 -1.26
N TYR A 147 11.79 9.59 -2.21
CA TYR A 147 13.02 10.04 -2.87
C TYR A 147 14.01 10.68 -1.89
N ASP A 148 13.54 11.55 -1.00
CA ASP A 148 14.37 12.22 0.00
C ASP A 148 15.02 11.21 0.95
N CYS A 149 14.28 10.15 1.32
CA CYS A 149 14.76 9.08 2.18
C CYS A 149 15.76 8.15 1.47
N THR A 150 15.54 7.86 0.19
CA THR A 150 16.33 6.86 -0.54
C THR A 150 17.55 7.46 -1.24
N GLU A 151 17.37 8.56 -1.97
CA GLU A 151 18.32 9.02 -2.98
C GLU A 151 18.99 10.36 -2.60
N ALA A 152 18.26 11.25 -1.92
CA ALA A 152 18.81 12.52 -1.46
C ALA A 152 19.73 12.38 -0.22
N GLY A 153 19.93 11.15 0.26
CA GLY A 153 21.02 10.81 1.17
C GLY A 153 20.75 9.72 2.21
N GLY A 154 19.79 8.82 2.03
CA GLY A 154 19.63 7.65 2.92
C GLY A 154 19.80 6.33 2.19
N CYS A 155 18.70 5.56 2.09
CA CYS A 155 18.67 4.11 1.97
C CYS A 155 18.77 3.50 0.57
N GLY A 156 18.95 4.32 -0.46
CA GLY A 156 18.89 3.92 -1.87
C GLY A 156 20.26 4.00 -2.53
N THR A 157 21.00 2.90 -2.53
CA THR A 157 22.16 2.72 -3.43
C THR A 157 22.00 1.56 -4.39
N VAL A 158 20.81 0.97 -4.54
CA VAL A 158 20.55 -0.16 -5.44
C VAL A 158 19.12 -0.13 -6.00
N CYS A 159 18.94 -0.71 -7.18
CA CYS A 159 17.74 -0.81 -8.03
C CYS A 159 16.43 -1.32 -7.37
N SER A 160 16.42 -1.61 -6.08
CA SER A 160 15.27 -2.02 -5.28
C SER A 160 15.42 -1.54 -3.83
N THR A 161 14.35 -1.00 -3.27
CA THR A 161 14.27 -0.47 -1.90
C THR A 161 13.22 -1.25 -1.12
N TYR A 162 13.39 -1.30 0.21
CA TYR A 162 12.45 -1.95 1.11
C TYR A 162 11.75 -0.92 2.00
N MET A 163 10.49 -1.20 2.34
CA MET A 163 9.79 -0.47 3.39
C MET A 163 8.78 -1.35 4.09
N VAL A 164 8.44 -0.97 5.31
CA VAL A 164 7.38 -1.59 6.09
C VAL A 164 6.18 -0.67 6.13
N TYR A 165 4.99 -1.19 5.86
CA TYR A 165 3.74 -0.48 6.13
C TYR A 165 3.04 -1.05 7.37
N VAL A 166 2.65 -0.15 8.28
CA VAL A 166 1.87 -0.47 9.48
C VAL A 166 0.48 0.18 9.38
N PRO A 167 -0.59 -0.61 9.17
CA PRO A 167 -1.94 -0.11 9.00
C PRO A 167 -2.47 0.72 10.18
N ASP A 168 -2.23 0.26 11.41
CA ASP A 168 -2.78 0.86 12.64
C ASP A 168 -2.42 2.34 12.80
N VAL A 169 -1.19 2.68 12.41
CA VAL A 169 -0.66 4.05 12.49
C VAL A 169 -0.49 4.69 11.12
N LYS A 170 -0.94 4.05 10.04
CA LYS A 170 -0.86 4.52 8.64
C LYS A 170 0.52 5.04 8.25
N THR A 171 1.56 4.33 8.71
CA THR A 171 2.95 4.79 8.59
C THR A 171 3.76 3.83 7.73
N PHE A 172 4.52 4.41 6.80
CA PHE A 172 5.53 3.74 5.99
C PHE A 172 6.90 3.99 6.61
N TYR A 173 7.59 2.91 6.97
CA TYR A 173 8.92 2.93 7.57
C TYR A 173 9.96 2.56 6.53
N LEU A 174 10.98 3.40 6.37
CA LEU A 174 12.09 3.21 5.46
C LEU A 174 13.40 3.20 6.23
N SER A 175 14.29 2.31 5.83
CA SER A 175 15.64 2.16 6.38
C SER A 175 16.55 1.51 5.34
N ASP A 176 17.84 1.79 5.47
CA ASP A 176 18.92 1.17 4.67
C ASP A 176 19.33 -0.18 5.25
N ASP A 177 19.12 -0.34 6.56
CA ASP A 177 19.24 -1.59 7.28
C ASP A 177 17.87 -2.27 7.46
N LEU A 178 17.75 -3.48 6.88
CA LEU A 178 16.56 -4.32 6.96
C LEU A 178 16.27 -4.78 8.41
N HIS A 179 17.28 -4.90 9.27
CA HIS A 179 17.10 -5.22 10.70
C HIS A 179 16.35 -4.11 11.45
N MET A 180 16.36 -2.88 10.93
CA MET A 180 15.58 -1.79 11.52
C MET A 180 14.11 -1.85 11.11
N LEU A 181 13.74 -2.65 10.10
CA LEU A 181 12.35 -2.75 9.63
C LEU A 181 11.65 -4.01 10.15
N VAL A 182 12.32 -5.15 10.13
CA VAL A 182 11.75 -6.47 10.46
C VAL A 182 12.67 -7.27 11.38
N ASP A 183 12.11 -8.18 12.18
CA ASP A 183 12.91 -9.10 12.99
C ASP A 183 13.46 -10.23 12.10
N LEU A 184 14.76 -10.21 11.88
CA LEU A 184 15.48 -11.21 11.09
C LEU A 184 15.94 -12.44 11.91
N LYS A 185 15.51 -12.57 13.16
CA LYS A 185 15.78 -13.78 13.96
C LYS A 185 14.92 -14.98 13.56
N ASP A 186 13.82 -14.71 12.86
CA ASP A 186 12.93 -15.75 12.35
C ASP A 186 13.51 -16.36 11.06
N GLU A 187 13.81 -17.67 11.09
CA GLU A 187 14.37 -18.40 9.96
C GLU A 187 13.43 -18.40 8.74
N GLU A 188 12.11 -18.38 8.96
CA GLU A 188 11.12 -18.33 7.89
C GLU A 188 11.15 -16.96 7.19
N THR A 189 11.13 -15.87 7.95
CA THR A 189 11.28 -14.50 7.44
C THR A 189 12.59 -14.33 6.67
N LEU A 190 13.71 -14.81 7.21
CA LEU A 190 15.00 -14.78 6.51
C LEU A 190 14.97 -15.53 5.19
N LYS A 191 14.36 -16.71 5.16
CA LYS A 191 14.20 -17.51 3.96
C LYS A 191 13.36 -16.77 2.91
N GLN A 192 12.20 -16.24 3.30
CA GLN A 192 11.34 -15.46 2.40
C GLN A 192 12.04 -14.20 1.88
N ILE A 193 12.85 -13.52 2.70
CA ILE A 193 13.63 -12.37 2.23
C ILE A 193 14.62 -12.79 1.14
N ASN A 194 15.33 -13.90 1.32
CA ASN A 194 16.31 -14.36 0.36
C ASN A 194 15.66 -14.92 -0.92
N GLU A 195 14.47 -15.51 -0.83
CA GLU A 195 13.78 -16.14 -1.97
C GLU A 195 12.85 -15.20 -2.73
N VAL A 196 12.22 -14.22 -2.05
CA VAL A 196 11.13 -13.38 -2.60
C VAL A 196 11.52 -11.91 -2.70
N ILE A 197 12.32 -11.40 -1.77
CA ILE A 197 12.64 -9.96 -1.65
C ILE A 197 14.00 -9.61 -2.28
N LYS A 198 14.98 -10.52 -2.21
CA LYS A 198 16.35 -10.37 -2.75
C LYS A 198 16.70 -11.37 -3.88
N PRO A 199 15.79 -11.71 -4.82
CA PRO A 199 16.12 -12.67 -5.88
C PRO A 199 17.24 -12.16 -6.82
#